data_AF-A0A1I0SM15-F1
#
_entry.id   AF-A0A1I0SM15-F1
#
_cell.length_a   1.000
_cell.length_b   1.000
_cell.length_c   1.000
_cell.angle_alpha   90.00
_cell.angle_beta   90.00
_cell.angle_gamma   90.00
#
_symmetry.space_group_name_H-M   'P 1'
#
loop_
_entity.id
_entity.type
_entity.pdbx_description
1 polymer ?
#
loop_
_entity_poly.entity_id
_entity_poly.type
_entity_poly.pdbx_seq_one_letter_code
_entity_poly.pdbx_strand_id
1 'polypeptide(L)' 'PRGKYQGVWFGEVACRKTGSFDIKGKDGKRIAQGINYRYVQVIQRFDGYAYGKGVAELA' A
#
# COMPACT_ATOMS: atom_id res chain seq x y z
N PRO A 1 14.40 -15.46 -5.15
CA PRO A 1 13.05 -15.98 -4.82
C PRO A 1 12.23 -16.24 -6.11
N ARG A 2 11.16 -17.03 -6.04
CA ARG A 2 10.22 -17.40 -7.13
C ARG A 2 9.05 -16.44 -7.43
N GLY A 3 8.80 -15.94 -8.64
CA GLY A 3 7.42 -15.52 -9.03
C GLY A 3 7.10 -14.01 -9.05
N LYS A 4 5.81 -13.68 -9.25
CA LYS A 4 5.34 -12.34 -9.69
C LYS A 4 5.72 -11.18 -8.76
N TYR A 5 5.61 -11.37 -7.45
CA TYR A 5 5.87 -10.32 -6.44
C TYR A 5 7.16 -10.57 -5.67
N GLN A 6 8.15 -11.15 -6.34
CA GLN A 6 9.45 -11.43 -5.73
C GLN A 6 10.11 -10.16 -5.19
N GLY A 7 10.51 -10.18 -3.91
CA GLY A 7 11.26 -9.08 -3.28
C GLY A 7 10.59 -8.58 -2.01
N VAL A 8 11.08 -7.45 -1.50
CA VAL A 8 10.49 -6.72 -0.37
C VAL A 8 9.80 -5.48 -0.93
N TRP A 9 8.55 -5.29 -0.56
CA TRP A 9 7.72 -4.18 -1.03
C TRP A 9 7.29 -3.32 0.14
N PHE A 10 7.34 -2.00 -0.05
CA PHE A 10 6.88 -1.02 0.92
C PHE A 10 5.74 -0.22 0.31
N GLY A 11 4.70 0.03 1.11
CA GLY A 11 3.54 0.76 0.65
C GLY A 11 2.41 0.74 1.65
N GLU A 12 1.32 1.37 1.24
CA GLU A 12 0.08 1.33 2.00
C GLU A 12 -0.63 0.02 1.75
N VAL A 13 -1.25 -0.50 2.81
CA VAL A 13 -1.84 -1.82 2.81
C VAL A 13 -3.36 -1.69 2.94
N ALA A 14 -4.10 -2.23 1.96
CA ALA A 14 -5.55 -2.27 1.98
C ALA A 14 -6.04 -3.66 2.39
N CYS A 15 -6.72 -3.76 3.54
CA CYS A 15 -7.27 -5.00 4.07
C CYS A 15 -8.64 -5.32 3.42
N ARG A 16 -8.81 -6.54 2.90
CA ARG A 16 -10.10 -7.03 2.37
C ARG A 16 -10.81 -7.89 3.41
N LYS A 17 -12.15 -7.95 3.32
CA LYS A 17 -13.00 -8.80 4.17
C LYS A 17 -12.59 -10.29 4.14
N THR A 18 -12.03 -10.74 3.01
CA THR A 18 -11.54 -12.11 2.80
C THR A 18 -10.22 -12.42 3.51
N GLY A 19 -9.61 -11.46 4.22
CA GLY A 19 -8.31 -11.64 4.88
C GLY A 19 -7.11 -11.57 3.92
N SER A 20 -7.33 -11.08 2.69
CA SER A 20 -6.29 -10.77 1.73
C SER A 20 -5.98 -9.27 1.71
N PHE A 21 -4.75 -8.95 1.32
CA PHE A 21 -4.16 -7.64 1.44
C PHE A 21 -3.61 -7.18 0.09
N ASP A 22 -3.86 -5.92 -0.26
CA ASP A 22 -3.32 -5.30 -1.47
C ASP A 22 -2.32 -4.21 -1.06
N ILE A 23 -1.18 -4.13 -1.74
CA ILE A 23 -0.16 -3.11 -1.51
C ILE A 23 -0.29 -2.02 -2.58
N LYS A 24 -0.34 -0.77 -2.15
CA LYS A 24 -0.32 0.42 -3.01
C LYS A 24 0.96 1.22 -2.79
N GLY A 25 1.52 1.71 -3.89
CA GLY A 25 2.60 2.70 -3.86
C GLY A 25 2.08 4.07 -3.44
N LYS A 26 3.01 4.98 -3.15
CA LYS A 26 2.72 6.38 -2.82
C LYS A 26 2.02 7.14 -3.96
N ASP A 27 2.15 6.65 -5.19
CA ASP A 27 1.46 7.16 -6.37
C ASP A 27 0.02 6.63 -6.49
N GLY A 28 -0.47 5.89 -5.49
CA GLY A 28 -1.78 5.27 -5.49
C GLY A 28 -1.88 4.04 -6.39
N LYS A 29 -0.83 3.70 -7.15
CA LYS A 29 -0.84 2.53 -8.03
C LYS A 29 -0.71 1.26 -7.22
N ARG A 30 -1.44 0.23 -7.66
CA ARG A 30 -1.41 -1.09 -7.01
C ARG A 30 -0.14 -1.82 -7.42
N ILE A 31 0.68 -2.17 -6.44
CA ILE A 31 1.94 -2.89 -6.62
C ILE A 31 1.67 -4.40 -6.58
N ALA A 32 0.91 -4.84 -5.59
CA ALA A 32 0.63 -6.25 -5.38
C ALA A 32 -0.79 -6.46 -4.83
N GLN A 33 -1.37 -7.62 -5.10
CA GLN A 33 -2.76 -7.94 -4.80
C GLN A 33 -2.86 -9.35 -4.24
N GLY A 34 -3.81 -9.54 -3.31
CA GLY A 34 -4.16 -10.87 -2.83
C GLY A 34 -3.12 -11.49 -1.92
N ILE A 35 -2.32 -10.66 -1.23
CA ILE A 35 -1.28 -11.13 -0.32
C ILE A 35 -1.94 -11.63 0.97
N ASN A 36 -1.48 -12.76 1.48
CA ASN A 36 -1.90 -13.23 2.80
C ASN A 36 -1.24 -12.38 3.90
N TYR A 37 -1.99 -12.05 4.96
CA TYR A 37 -1.51 -11.24 6.08
C TYR A 37 -0.20 -11.74 6.71
N ARG A 38 0.08 -13.05 6.65
CA ARG A 38 1.31 -13.66 7.19
C ARG A 38 2.59 -13.16 6.52
N TYR A 39 2.48 -12.63 5.30
CA TYR A 39 3.62 -12.06 4.56
C TYR A 39 3.70 -10.53 4.68
N VAL A 40 2.88 -9.92 5.54
CA VAL A 40 2.84 -8.47 5.74
C VAL A 40 3.28 -8.16 7.15
N GLN A 41 4.23 -7.23 7.28
CA GLN A 41 4.62 -6.66 8.55
C GLN A 41 4.12 -5.22 8.66
N VAL A 42 3.39 -4.91 9.72
CA VAL A 42 2.93 -3.54 9.99
C VAL A 42 4.10 -2.72 10.52
N ILE A 43 4.52 -1.72 9.76
CA ILE A 43 5.60 -0.79 10.14
C ILE A 43 5.03 0.41 10.89
N GLN A 44 3.95 0.99 10.37
CA GLN A 44 3.27 2.14 10.94
C GLN A 44 1.77 1.99 10.70
N ARG A 45 0.96 2.39 11.69
CA ARG A 45 -0.48 2.52 11.52
C ARG A 45 -0.78 3.95 11.05
N PHE A 46 -1.62 4.07 10.03
CA PHE A 46 -2.09 5.35 9.55
C PHE A 46 -2.95 6.00 10.62
N ASP A 47 -2.63 7.22 11.01
CA ASP A 47 -3.30 8.00 12.06
C ASP A 47 -4.48 8.84 11.51
N GLY A 48 -4.69 8.82 10.19
CA GLY A 48 -5.78 9.53 9.53
C GLY A 48 -5.34 10.79 8.77
N TYR A 49 -4.07 11.22 8.88
CA TYR A 49 -3.59 12.43 8.21
C TYR A 49 -2.78 12.09 6.96
N ALA A 50 -3.24 12.60 5.81
CA ALA A 50 -2.50 12.55 4.55
C ALA A 50 -2.26 13.97 4.05
N TYR A 51 -0.99 14.33 3.83
CA TYR A 51 -0.62 15.60 3.22
C TYR A 51 -0.66 15.47 1.70
N GLY A 52 -1.66 16.07 1.07
CA GLY A 52 -1.72 16.22 -0.38
C GLY A 52 -0.82 17.36 -0.83
N LYS A 53 0.00 17.14 -1.87
CA LYS A 53 0.69 18.23 -2.56
C LYS A 53 -0.34 18.95 -3.43
N GLY A 54 -0.99 19.97 -2.88
CA GLY A 54 -1.87 20.84 -3.65
C GLY A 54 -1.05 21.63 -4.66
N VAL A 55 -1.44 21.59 -5.93
CA VAL A 55 -0.97 22.59 -6.89
C VAL A 55 -1.74 23.86 -6.54
N ALA A 56 -1.04 24.92 -6.16
CA ALA A 56 -1.69 26.21 -6.02
C ALA A 56 -2.14 26.65 -7.42
N GLU A 57 -3.43 26.51 -7.73
CA GLU A 57 -4.01 27.24 -8.85
C GLU A 57 -3.95 28.73 -8.47
N LEU A 58 -2.99 29.43 -9.05
CA LEU A 58 -3.00 30.89 -9.10
C LEU A 58 -4.20 31.28 -9.98
N ALA A 59 -5.25 31.78 -9.31
CA ALA A 59 -6.41 32.39 -9.92
C ALA A 59 -6.05 33.65 -10.72
#